data_AF-A0A2Z6MWV1-F1
#
_entry.id   AF-A0A2Z6MWV1-F1
#
_cell.length_a   1.000
_cell.length_b   1.000
_cell.length_c   1.000
_cell.angle_alpha   90.00
_cell.angle_beta   90.00
_cell.angle_gamma   90.00
#
_symmetry.space_group_name_H-M   'P 1'
#
loop_
_entity.id
_entity.type
_entity.pdbx_description
1 polymer ?
#
loop_
_entity_poly.entity_id
_entity_poly.type
_entity_poly.pdbx_seq_one_letter_code
_entity_poly.pdbx_strand_id
1 'polypeptide(L)'
;MDISPLEFQLDSDKIIFERLQKEFEAARASQTEEIYLDGEQWNDGLLATIREQVHMEADRKAMSGDADISAGPQEKITYKTGNKVICCLEGARIGIQYETSFAGEHCEFYHCVLESKSFLQRMTVLEHTVPFFLPIRETENDLLSSNAMKFIDHVGDLLQAYVDRREQVRLIKELYGNQIGELYHSLPYHMIDKVTVSLRYTDLISVLPTRITVLAWPMPKKNSTVTLNRMEDGISGNHPTPVRLPYAEEALRTMSLPEGENYVC
;
A
#
# COMPACT_ATOMS: atom_id res chain seq x y z
N MET A 1 16.59 -31.65 8.13
CA MET A 1 15.48 -30.74 8.43
C MET A 1 15.40 -29.82 7.24
N ASP A 2 14.54 -30.15 6.28
CA ASP A 2 14.37 -29.33 5.08
C ASP A 2 13.39 -28.21 5.43
N ILE A 3 13.94 -27.00 5.56
CA ILE A 3 13.16 -25.78 5.74
C ILE A 3 12.47 -25.48 4.40
N SER A 4 11.18 -25.16 4.43
CA SER A 4 10.40 -24.95 3.21
C SER A 4 10.84 -23.67 2.48
N PRO A 5 10.74 -23.59 1.14
CA PRO A 5 11.09 -22.38 0.38
C PRO A 5 10.35 -21.11 0.83
N LEU A 6 9.13 -21.27 1.39
CA LEU A 6 8.33 -20.17 1.92
C LEU A 6 8.88 -19.65 3.27
N GLU A 7 9.36 -20.54 4.14
CA GLU A 7 10.01 -20.14 5.40
C GLU A 7 11.32 -19.39 5.14
N PHE A 8 12.13 -19.84 4.17
CA PHE A 8 13.35 -19.13 3.76
C PHE A 8 13.06 -17.73 3.21
N GLN A 9 11.98 -17.57 2.43
CA GLN A 9 11.62 -16.27 1.87
C GLN A 9 11.13 -15.30 2.95
N LEU A 10 10.31 -15.78 3.90
CA LEU A 10 9.88 -14.98 5.06
C LEU A 10 11.05 -14.55 5.94
N ASP A 11 12.01 -15.45 6.19
CA ASP A 11 13.21 -15.14 6.97
C ASP A 11 14.10 -14.12 6.24
N SER A 12 14.25 -14.25 4.92
CA SER A 12 14.97 -13.27 4.09
C SER A 12 14.29 -11.90 4.12
N ASP A 13 12.98 -11.85 3.93
CA ASP A 13 12.20 -10.61 3.93
C ASP A 13 12.28 -9.91 5.29
N LYS A 14 12.26 -10.69 6.38
CA LYS A 14 12.45 -10.17 7.73
C LYS A 14 13.84 -9.57 7.94
N ILE A 15 14.90 -10.24 7.47
CA ILE A 15 16.28 -9.73 7.55
C ILE A 15 16.41 -8.43 6.75
N ILE A 16 15.86 -8.39 5.54
CA ILE A 16 15.85 -7.19 4.69
C ILE A 16 15.11 -6.06 5.40
N PHE A 17 13.93 -6.33 5.96
CA PHE A 17 13.14 -5.35 6.70
C PHE A 17 13.93 -4.75 7.87
N GLU A 18 14.48 -5.59 8.75
CA GLU A 18 15.21 -5.12 9.94
C GLU A 18 16.48 -4.33 9.57
N ARG A 19 17.18 -4.74 8.50
CA ARG A 19 18.37 -4.02 8.03
C ARG A 19 17.99 -2.68 7.42
N LEU A 20 17.00 -2.63 6.52
CA LEU A 20 16.57 -1.38 5.89
C LEU A 20 16.01 -0.42 6.93
N GLN A 21 15.20 -0.89 7.88
CA GLN A 21 14.70 -0.07 8.98
C GLN A 21 15.84 0.64 9.73
N LYS A 22 16.87 -0.12 10.15
CA LYS A 22 18.05 0.45 10.83
C LYS A 22 18.82 1.42 9.96
N GLU A 23 18.96 1.12 8.68
CA GLU A 23 19.67 1.98 7.73
C GLU A 23 18.96 3.33 7.54
N PHE A 24 17.64 3.32 7.38
CA PHE A 24 16.84 4.55 7.26
C PHE A 24 16.78 5.33 8.57
N GLU A 25 16.70 4.66 9.72
CA GLU A 25 16.81 5.30 11.03
C GLU A 25 18.17 5.99 11.22
N ALA A 26 19.27 5.33 10.82
CA ALA A 26 20.61 5.92 10.87
C ALA A 26 20.75 7.10 9.89
N ALA A 27 20.17 7.00 8.68
CA ALA A 27 20.14 8.10 7.73
C ALA A 27 19.39 9.31 8.30
N ARG A 28 18.23 9.08 8.93
CA ARG A 28 17.44 10.11 9.61
C ARG A 28 18.16 10.70 10.83
N ALA A 29 18.84 9.88 11.63
CA ALA A 29 19.59 10.36 12.80
C ALA A 29 20.83 11.18 12.42
N SER A 30 21.40 10.93 11.24
CA SER A 30 22.57 11.66 10.72
C SER A 30 22.19 12.82 9.79
N GLN A 31 20.90 13.02 9.54
CA GLN A 31 20.37 14.11 8.74
C GLN A 31 20.73 15.47 9.35
N THR A 32 21.16 16.40 8.50
CA THR A 32 21.43 17.78 8.88
C THR A 32 20.31 18.73 8.48
N GLU A 33 19.56 18.40 7.43
CA GLU A 33 18.50 19.26 6.88
C GLU A 33 17.35 18.43 6.30
N GLU A 34 16.11 18.88 6.50
CA GLU A 34 14.89 18.32 5.88
C GLU A 34 14.25 19.38 4.97
N ILE A 35 14.17 19.11 3.68
CA ILE A 35 13.56 20.00 2.69
C ILE A 35 12.18 19.47 2.32
N TYR A 36 11.15 20.25 2.62
CA TYR A 36 9.78 19.98 2.21
C TYR A 36 9.57 20.51 0.80
N LEU A 37 9.31 19.59 -0.13
CA LEU A 37 9.10 19.89 -1.52
C LEU A 37 7.60 19.99 -1.83
N ASP A 38 7.23 21.03 -2.57
CA ASP A 38 5.94 21.07 -3.25
C ASP A 38 5.94 20.20 -4.52
N GLY A 39 4.79 20.13 -5.19
CA GLY A 39 4.61 19.30 -6.39
C GLY A 39 5.44 19.74 -7.60
N GLU A 40 5.89 20.99 -7.68
CA GLU A 40 6.70 21.49 -8.80
C GLU A 40 8.20 21.29 -8.54
N GLN A 41 8.61 21.37 -7.28
CA GLN A 41 9.98 21.14 -6.82
C GLN A 41 10.40 19.66 -6.90
N TRP A 42 9.46 18.74 -6.74
CA TRP A 42 9.67 17.33 -7.07
C TRP A 42 9.68 17.16 -8.61
N ASN A 43 10.88 17.13 -9.20
CA ASN A 43 11.08 17.01 -10.65
C ASN A 43 12.35 16.22 -11.01
N ASP A 44 12.49 15.87 -12.29
CA ASP A 44 13.59 15.02 -12.79
C ASP A 44 14.97 15.65 -12.54
N GLY A 45 15.04 16.99 -12.52
CA GLY A 45 16.27 17.74 -12.23
C GLY A 45 16.74 17.56 -10.79
N LEU A 46 15.80 17.59 -9.83
CA LEU A 46 16.11 17.29 -8.44
C LEU A 46 16.57 15.83 -8.28
N LEU A 47 15.86 14.88 -8.89
CA LEU A 47 16.24 13.46 -8.80
C LEU A 47 17.63 13.21 -9.43
N ALA A 48 17.96 13.89 -10.53
CA ALA A 48 19.29 13.85 -11.13
C ALA A 48 20.37 14.41 -10.19
N THR A 49 20.06 15.48 -9.45
CA THR A 49 20.96 16.07 -8.46
C THR A 49 21.23 15.10 -7.30
N ILE A 50 20.17 14.49 -6.73
CA ILE A 50 20.28 13.47 -5.68
C ILE A 50 21.14 12.30 -6.18
N ARG A 51 20.89 11.87 -7.42
CA ARG A 51 21.67 10.79 -8.05
C ARG A 51 23.14 11.15 -8.20
N GLU A 52 23.45 12.34 -8.68
CA GLU A 52 24.84 12.81 -8.81
C GLU A 52 25.54 12.82 -7.45
N GLN A 53 24.86 13.32 -6.41
CA GLN A 53 25.39 13.36 -5.04
C GLN A 53 25.78 11.97 -4.52
N VAL A 54 24.92 10.96 -4.65
CA VAL A 54 25.23 9.60 -4.15
C VAL A 54 26.39 8.96 -4.92
N HIS A 55 26.55 9.26 -6.22
CA HIS A 55 27.67 8.79 -7.03
C HIS A 55 28.98 9.47 -6.65
N MET A 56 28.98 10.81 -6.56
CA MET A 56 30.15 11.57 -6.13
C MET A 56 30.61 11.19 -4.72
N GLU A 57 29.67 10.88 -3.83
CA GLU A 57 29.98 10.42 -2.48
C GLU A 57 30.63 9.03 -2.47
N ALA A 58 30.09 8.10 -3.26
CA ALA A 58 30.65 6.75 -3.40
C ALA A 58 32.06 6.78 -4.00
N ASP A 59 32.27 7.57 -5.06
CA ASP A 59 33.58 7.72 -5.70
C ASP A 59 34.61 8.33 -4.76
N ARG A 60 34.21 9.35 -3.99
CA ARG A 60 35.08 9.98 -2.98
C ARG A 60 35.50 8.98 -1.91
N LYS A 61 34.55 8.21 -1.38
CA LYS A 61 34.83 7.15 -0.39
C LYS A 61 35.75 6.07 -0.96
N ALA A 62 35.55 5.67 -2.21
CA ALA A 62 36.40 4.68 -2.90
C ALA A 62 37.84 5.18 -3.14
N MET A 63 38.04 6.48 -3.40
CA MET A 63 39.37 7.09 -3.57
C MET A 63 40.08 7.37 -2.23
N SER A 64 39.33 7.53 -1.14
CA SER A 64 39.85 7.94 0.18
C SER A 64 40.48 6.82 1.03
N GLY A 65 40.76 5.64 0.45
CA GLY A 65 41.18 4.42 1.13
C GLY A 65 41.90 4.62 2.48
N ASP A 66 41.24 4.18 3.57
CA ASP A 66 41.72 4.00 4.96
C ASP A 66 42.48 5.18 5.62
N ALA A 67 42.49 6.37 5.00
CA ALA A 67 43.04 7.56 5.61
C ALA A 67 41.90 8.33 6.30
N ASP A 68 41.94 8.31 7.63
CA ASP A 68 41.09 9.03 8.60
C ASP A 68 41.26 10.57 8.50
N ILE A 69 41.25 11.09 7.27
CA ILE A 69 41.13 12.50 6.97
C ILE A 69 39.64 12.78 7.00
N SER A 70 39.18 13.24 8.16
CA SER A 70 37.86 13.81 8.40
C SER A 70 37.40 14.59 7.16
N ALA A 71 36.56 13.95 6.34
CA ALA A 71 35.65 14.69 5.49
C ALA A 71 34.91 15.64 6.43
N GLY A 72 34.92 16.95 6.16
CA GLY A 72 34.12 17.89 6.94
C GLY A 72 32.66 17.41 7.02
N PRO A 73 31.87 17.88 8.00
CA PRO A 73 30.48 17.45 8.16
C PRO A 73 29.76 17.56 6.81
N GLN A 74 29.47 16.42 6.19
CA GLN A 74 28.70 16.37 4.96
C GLN A 74 27.26 16.69 5.33
N GLU A 75 26.71 17.69 4.67
CA GLU A 75 25.29 17.96 4.73
C GLU A 75 24.54 16.74 4.21
N LYS A 76 23.78 16.10 5.11
CA LYS A 76 22.89 15.00 4.80
C LYS A 76 21.49 15.57 4.72
N ILE A 77 21.13 15.99 3.51
CA ILE A 77 19.81 16.51 3.19
C ILE A 77 18.88 15.32 2.96
N THR A 78 17.68 15.37 3.53
CA THR A 78 16.57 14.55 3.06
C THR A 78 15.47 15.42 2.49
N TYR A 79 14.75 14.87 1.51
CA TYR A 79 13.71 15.55 0.78
C TYR A 79 12.37 14.89 1.07
N LYS A 80 11.37 15.68 1.49
CA LYS A 80 10.03 15.19 1.81
C LYS A 80 9.01 15.75 0.83
N THR A 81 8.24 14.88 0.17
CA THR A 81 7.16 15.28 -0.75
C THR A 81 5.99 14.31 -0.60
N GLY A 82 4.81 14.82 -0.23
CA GLY A 82 3.66 13.95 0.07
C GLY A 82 4.00 12.93 1.16
N ASN A 83 3.74 11.65 0.87
CA ASN A 83 3.97 10.53 1.76
C ASN A 83 5.35 9.87 1.60
N LYS A 84 6.32 10.53 0.97
CA LYS A 84 7.65 9.96 0.70
C LYS A 84 8.78 10.86 1.21
N VAL A 85 9.77 10.22 1.82
CA VAL A 85 11.03 10.83 2.28
C VAL A 85 12.17 10.19 1.50
N ILE A 86 12.98 11.02 0.84
CA ILE A 86 14.05 10.62 -0.05
C ILE A 86 15.37 11.02 0.58
N CYS A 87 16.29 10.06 0.71
CA CYS A 87 17.59 10.26 1.34
C CYS A 87 18.73 9.61 0.53
N CYS A 88 19.92 10.18 0.69
CA CYS A 88 21.15 9.60 0.17
C CYS A 88 21.62 8.48 1.11
N LEU A 89 21.79 7.27 0.58
CA LEU A 89 22.34 6.13 1.30
C LEU A 89 23.79 5.85 0.85
N GLU A 90 24.52 5.06 1.63
CA GLU A 90 25.91 4.73 1.31
C GLU A 90 26.02 3.87 0.04
N GLY A 91 27.07 4.06 -0.77
CA GLY A 91 27.35 3.20 -1.93
C GLY A 91 26.51 3.51 -3.18
N ALA A 92 26.34 4.79 -3.53
CA ALA A 92 25.61 5.23 -4.72
C ALA A 92 24.13 4.81 -4.74
N ARG A 93 23.52 4.74 -3.55
CA ARG A 93 22.13 4.30 -3.35
C ARG A 93 21.24 5.47 -2.94
N ILE A 94 20.01 5.47 -3.45
CA ILE A 94 18.95 6.41 -3.06
C ILE A 94 17.92 5.63 -2.25
N GLY A 95 17.68 6.06 -1.03
CA GLY A 95 16.64 5.52 -0.17
C GLY A 95 15.34 6.30 -0.33
N ILE A 96 14.22 5.58 -0.43
CA ILE A 96 12.87 6.12 -0.35
C ILE A 96 12.14 5.44 0.80
N GLN A 97 11.68 6.23 1.77
CA GLN A 97 10.78 5.81 2.83
C GLN A 97 9.37 6.32 2.52
N TYR A 98 8.41 5.41 2.39
CA TYR A 98 7.00 5.71 2.25
C TYR A 98 6.33 5.71 3.63
N GLU A 99 5.77 6.85 4.00
CA GLU A 99 5.04 7.09 5.25
C GLU A 99 3.53 6.94 5.00
N THR A 100 2.98 5.78 5.31
CA THR A 100 1.54 5.58 5.14
C THR A 100 0.76 6.13 6.34
N SER A 101 -0.48 6.55 6.09
CA SER A 101 -1.37 7.04 7.15
C SER A 101 -2.81 6.64 6.88
N PHE A 102 -3.61 6.55 7.94
CA PHE A 102 -5.05 6.35 7.83
C PHE A 102 -5.76 7.27 8.82
N ALA A 103 -6.77 8.00 8.36
CA ALA A 103 -7.51 8.99 9.18
C ALA A 103 -6.61 10.02 9.91
N GLY A 104 -5.45 10.36 9.32
CA GLY A 104 -4.49 11.30 9.89
C GLY A 104 -3.51 10.68 10.89
N GLU A 105 -3.65 9.40 11.23
CA GLU A 105 -2.71 8.67 12.07
C GLU A 105 -1.67 7.92 11.23
N HIS A 106 -0.43 7.88 11.69
CA HIS A 106 0.63 7.14 11.02
C HIS A 106 0.42 5.63 11.15
N CYS A 107 0.57 4.94 10.03
CA CYS A 107 0.60 3.48 9.96
C CYS A 107 2.06 3.01 9.88
N GLU A 108 2.36 2.01 9.04
CA GLU A 108 3.71 1.50 8.86
C GLU A 108 4.53 2.28 7.83
N PHE A 109 5.85 2.19 7.98
CA PHE A 109 6.82 2.67 6.99
C PHE A 109 7.22 1.54 6.04
N TYR A 110 7.33 1.89 4.76
CA TYR A 110 7.90 1.00 3.75
C TYR A 110 9.12 1.63 3.13
N HIS A 111 10.08 0.80 2.73
CA HIS A 111 11.36 1.24 2.20
C HIS A 111 11.56 0.70 0.80
N CYS A 112 12.16 1.51 -0.06
CA CYS A 112 12.65 1.11 -1.38
C CYS A 112 14.03 1.73 -1.57
N VAL A 113 14.99 0.92 -2.02
CA VAL A 113 16.35 1.36 -2.31
C VAL A 113 16.59 1.25 -3.80
N LEU A 114 16.89 2.39 -4.40
CA LEU A 114 17.28 2.48 -5.80
C LEU A 114 18.79 2.54 -5.91
N GLU A 115 19.32 1.82 -6.88
CA GLU A 115 20.74 1.87 -7.24
C GLU A 115 20.86 2.14 -8.74
N SER A 116 21.95 2.78 -9.12
CA SER A 116 22.43 2.72 -10.49
C SER A 116 23.94 2.52 -10.49
N LYS A 117 24.47 1.57 -11.27
CA LYS A 117 25.92 1.28 -11.28
C LYS A 117 26.79 2.42 -11.81
N SER A 118 26.19 3.35 -12.56
CA SER A 118 26.80 4.63 -12.91
C SER A 118 25.70 5.65 -13.17
N PHE A 119 26.07 6.94 -13.19
CA PHE A 119 25.15 8.03 -13.51
C PHE A 119 24.43 7.87 -14.86
N LEU A 120 25.06 7.19 -15.83
CA LEU A 120 24.51 6.99 -17.18
C LEU A 120 23.66 5.72 -17.33
N GLN A 121 23.77 4.78 -16.39
CA GLN A 121 22.98 3.55 -16.46
C GLN A 121 21.53 3.77 -16.03
N ARG A 122 20.66 2.79 -16.24
CA ARG A 122 19.30 2.85 -15.67
C ARG A 122 19.38 2.69 -14.15
N MET A 123 18.41 3.26 -13.43
CA MET A 123 18.16 2.87 -12.04
C MET A 123 17.47 1.52 -11.98
N THR A 124 17.71 0.78 -10.89
CA THR A 124 17.07 -0.50 -10.57
C THR A 124 16.69 -0.53 -9.10
N VAL A 125 15.65 -1.29 -8.76
CA VAL A 125 15.28 -1.57 -7.37
C VAL A 125 16.24 -2.62 -6.81
N LEU A 126 17.11 -2.19 -5.90
CA LEU A 126 18.05 -3.05 -5.21
C LEU A 126 17.32 -3.89 -4.17
N GLU A 127 16.63 -3.24 -3.22
CA GLU A 127 15.96 -3.85 -2.07
C GLU A 127 14.72 -3.06 -1.67
N HIS A 128 13.72 -3.72 -1.07
CA HIS A 128 12.52 -3.05 -0.57
C HIS A 128 11.85 -3.84 0.55
N THR A 129 10.93 -3.18 1.27
CA THR A 129 10.02 -3.81 2.22
C THR A 129 8.57 -3.83 1.74
N VAL A 130 8.32 -3.45 0.48
CA VAL A 130 7.00 -3.53 -0.15
C VAL A 130 6.46 -4.97 -0.09
N PRO A 131 5.22 -5.21 0.39
CA PRO A 131 4.64 -6.54 0.46
C PRO A 131 4.69 -7.30 -0.88
N PHE A 132 5.05 -8.58 -0.83
CA PHE A 132 5.31 -9.41 -2.04
C PHE A 132 4.12 -9.50 -3.01
N PHE A 133 2.90 -9.26 -2.55
CA PHE A 133 1.68 -9.31 -3.36
C PHE A 133 1.38 -7.97 -4.06
N LEU A 134 2.17 -6.92 -3.81
CA LEU A 134 2.11 -5.67 -4.55
C LEU A 134 3.10 -5.69 -5.72
N PRO A 135 2.73 -5.13 -6.89
CA PRO A 135 3.42 -5.39 -8.15
C PRO A 135 4.67 -4.51 -8.37
N ILE A 136 5.59 -4.44 -7.40
CA ILE A 136 6.74 -3.53 -7.47
C ILE A 136 7.69 -3.87 -8.64
N ARG A 137 7.83 -5.16 -9.01
CA ARG A 137 8.69 -5.59 -10.11
C ARG A 137 8.11 -5.24 -11.47
N GLU A 138 6.79 -5.35 -11.61
CA GLU A 138 6.06 -4.88 -12.78
C GLU A 138 6.18 -3.35 -12.89
N THR A 139 5.94 -2.62 -11.78
CA THR A 139 6.11 -1.16 -11.74
C THR A 139 7.54 -0.74 -12.09
N GLU A 140 8.55 -1.45 -11.61
CA GLU A 140 9.96 -1.23 -11.95
C GLU A 140 10.19 -1.35 -13.46
N ASN A 141 9.72 -2.43 -14.07
CA ASN A 141 9.89 -2.67 -15.51
C ASN A 141 9.18 -1.60 -16.36
N ASP A 142 7.98 -1.18 -15.96
CA ASP A 142 7.15 -0.27 -16.73
C ASP A 142 7.58 1.20 -16.59
N LEU A 143 7.95 1.62 -15.38
CA LEU A 143 8.12 3.03 -15.05
C LEU A 143 9.58 3.43 -14.79
N LEU A 144 10.37 2.62 -14.08
CA LEU A 144 11.68 3.08 -13.59
C LEU A 144 12.65 3.39 -14.73
N SER A 145 12.55 2.68 -15.85
CA SER A 145 13.38 2.89 -17.04
C SER A 145 13.00 4.14 -17.84
N SER A 146 11.76 4.60 -17.72
CA SER A 146 11.23 5.73 -18.50
C SER A 146 11.14 7.02 -17.69
N ASN A 147 10.70 6.91 -16.43
CA ASN A 147 10.56 8.02 -15.50
C ASN A 147 10.62 7.51 -14.05
N ALA A 148 11.77 7.70 -13.42
CA ALA A 148 12.00 7.24 -12.06
C ALA A 148 11.13 7.94 -11.01
N MET A 149 10.73 9.20 -11.24
CA MET A 149 9.77 9.84 -10.33
C MET A 149 8.40 9.18 -10.39
N LYS A 150 7.88 8.89 -11.58
CA LYS A 150 6.60 8.19 -11.75
C LYS A 150 6.64 6.82 -11.08
N PHE A 151 7.77 6.11 -11.15
CA PHE A 151 7.95 4.88 -10.40
C PHE A 151 7.80 5.13 -8.89
N ILE A 152 8.53 6.11 -8.34
CA ILE A 152 8.50 6.44 -6.90
C ILE A 152 7.08 6.83 -6.45
N ASP A 153 6.44 7.73 -7.19
CA ASP A 153 5.08 8.19 -6.88
C ASP A 153 4.07 7.03 -6.95
N HIS A 154 4.15 6.19 -7.99
CA HIS A 154 3.23 5.07 -8.16
C HIS A 154 3.36 4.01 -7.05
N VAL A 155 4.59 3.71 -6.59
CA VAL A 155 4.79 2.81 -5.45
C VAL A 155 4.19 3.40 -4.17
N GLY A 156 4.35 4.72 -3.96
CA GLY A 156 3.71 5.44 -2.85
C GLY A 156 2.19 5.32 -2.87
N ASP A 157 1.57 5.49 -4.04
CA ASP A 157 0.12 5.36 -4.24
C ASP A 157 -0.38 3.93 -3.99
N LEU A 158 0.36 2.92 -4.49
CA LEU A 158 0.04 1.50 -4.26
C LEU A 158 0.04 1.15 -2.77
N LEU A 159 1.05 1.61 -2.03
CA LEU A 159 1.19 1.35 -0.60
C LEU A 159 0.09 2.06 0.21
N GLN A 160 -0.17 3.33 -0.09
CA GLN A 160 -1.21 4.11 0.57
C GLN A 160 -2.59 3.47 0.37
N ALA A 161 -2.94 3.12 -0.87
CA ALA A 161 -4.22 2.47 -1.17
C ALA A 161 -4.35 1.07 -0.56
N TYR A 162 -3.25 0.33 -0.43
CA TYR A 162 -3.23 -0.93 0.31
C TYR A 162 -3.54 -0.72 1.79
N VAL A 163 -2.86 0.23 2.44
CA VAL A 163 -3.07 0.55 3.87
C VAL A 163 -4.48 1.06 4.10
N ASP A 164 -4.98 1.96 3.25
CA ASP A 164 -6.35 2.46 3.36
C ASP A 164 -7.36 1.32 3.36
N ARG A 165 -7.33 0.43 2.35
CA ARG A 165 -8.28 -0.69 2.27
C ARG A 165 -8.17 -1.64 3.47
N ARG A 166 -6.96 -1.89 3.97
CA ARG A 166 -6.72 -2.75 5.14
C ARG A 166 -7.28 -2.12 6.42
N GLU A 167 -7.01 -0.84 6.65
CA GLU A 167 -7.46 -0.12 7.84
C GLU A 167 -8.98 0.10 7.82
N GLN A 168 -9.57 0.36 6.66
CA GLN A 168 -11.03 0.38 6.50
C GLN A 168 -11.67 -0.94 6.96
N VAL A 169 -11.11 -2.07 6.53
CA VAL A 169 -11.59 -3.40 6.96
C VAL A 169 -11.38 -3.63 8.46
N ARG A 170 -10.23 -3.23 9.00
CA ARG A 170 -9.94 -3.31 10.44
C ARG A 170 -10.98 -2.53 11.24
N LEU A 171 -11.28 -1.30 10.82
CA LEU A 171 -12.21 -0.41 11.49
C LEU A 171 -13.66 -0.92 11.44
N ILE A 172 -14.12 -1.46 10.32
CA ILE A 172 -15.44 -2.12 10.26
C ILE A 172 -15.51 -3.29 11.24
N LYS A 173 -14.47 -4.15 11.28
CA LYS A 173 -14.43 -5.27 12.22
C LYS A 173 -14.47 -4.80 13.68
N GLU A 174 -13.82 -3.68 13.98
CA GLU A 174 -13.83 -3.07 15.30
C GLU A 174 -15.20 -2.50 15.68
N LEU A 175 -15.84 -1.75 14.77
CA LEU A 175 -17.11 -1.07 15.03
C LEU A 175 -18.33 -2.01 14.98
N TYR A 176 -18.33 -2.93 14.02
CA TYR A 176 -19.51 -3.73 13.65
C TYR A 176 -19.22 -5.23 13.63
N GLY A 177 -18.07 -5.71 14.11
CA GLY A 177 -17.67 -7.13 14.10
C GLY A 177 -18.77 -8.10 14.56
N ASN A 178 -19.50 -7.73 15.62
CA ASN A 178 -20.60 -8.52 16.17
C ASN A 178 -21.82 -8.64 15.23
N GLN A 179 -22.01 -7.66 14.33
CA GLN A 179 -23.12 -7.59 13.38
C GLN A 179 -22.76 -8.16 12.02
N ILE A 180 -21.49 -8.00 11.60
CA ILE A 180 -21.05 -8.37 10.26
C ILE A 180 -20.62 -9.83 10.12
N GLY A 181 -20.27 -10.51 11.22
CA GLY A 181 -19.74 -11.87 11.16
C GLY A 181 -18.36 -11.94 10.48
N GLU A 182 -18.09 -13.03 9.77
CA GLU A 182 -16.79 -13.23 9.12
C GLU A 182 -16.69 -12.44 7.80
N LEU A 183 -15.58 -11.72 7.63
CA LEU A 183 -15.24 -10.97 6.43
C LEU A 183 -13.98 -11.56 5.81
N TYR A 184 -14.10 -12.01 4.57
CA TYR A 184 -13.00 -12.56 3.79
C TYR A 184 -12.37 -11.45 2.93
N HIS A 185 -11.06 -11.49 2.78
CA HIS A 185 -10.35 -10.54 1.93
C HIS A 185 -9.12 -11.19 1.30
N SER A 186 -8.73 -10.71 0.12
CA SER A 186 -7.44 -11.06 -0.49
C SER A 186 -6.29 -10.37 0.25
N LEU A 187 -5.05 -10.84 0.06
CA LEU A 187 -3.86 -10.24 0.69
C LEU A 187 -3.71 -8.74 0.39
N PRO A 188 -3.92 -8.24 -0.86
CA PRO A 188 -3.85 -6.82 -1.16
C PRO A 188 -5.12 -6.04 -0.78
N TYR A 189 -6.12 -6.70 -0.17
CA TYR A 189 -7.45 -6.13 0.08
C TYR A 189 -8.18 -5.61 -1.18
N HIS A 190 -7.80 -6.12 -2.36
CA HIS A 190 -8.45 -5.78 -3.63
C HIS A 190 -9.73 -6.58 -3.89
N MET A 191 -9.99 -7.62 -3.10
CA MET A 191 -11.27 -8.30 -3.00
C MET A 191 -11.64 -8.38 -1.53
N ILE A 192 -12.84 -7.92 -1.19
CA ILE A 192 -13.41 -7.99 0.15
C ILE A 192 -14.81 -8.59 0.00
N ASP A 193 -15.03 -9.75 0.61
CA ASP A 193 -16.26 -10.53 0.49
C ASP A 193 -16.88 -10.80 1.87
N LYS A 194 -18.17 -10.52 1.96
CA LYS A 194 -19.13 -10.89 3.00
C LYS A 194 -20.30 -11.58 2.30
N VAL A 195 -21.04 -12.45 2.98
CA VAL A 195 -22.20 -13.19 2.41
C VAL A 195 -23.18 -12.27 1.64
N THR A 196 -23.26 -10.99 2.00
CA THR A 196 -24.13 -9.98 1.39
C THR A 196 -23.40 -8.87 0.61
N VAL A 197 -22.06 -8.78 0.65
CA VAL A 197 -21.31 -7.68 0.00
C VAL A 197 -20.04 -8.21 -0.65
N SER A 198 -19.81 -7.89 -1.92
CA SER A 198 -18.56 -8.13 -2.62
C SER A 198 -18.02 -6.83 -3.18
N LEU A 199 -16.83 -6.44 -2.75
CA LEU A 199 -16.09 -5.26 -3.21
C LEU A 199 -14.87 -5.72 -3.99
N ARG A 200 -14.67 -5.17 -5.19
CA ARG A 200 -13.47 -5.42 -5.99
C ARG A 200 -12.82 -4.13 -6.45
N TYR A 201 -11.50 -4.09 -6.36
CA TYR A 201 -10.65 -2.99 -6.75
C TYR A 201 -9.80 -3.48 -7.92
N THR A 202 -10.25 -3.19 -9.14
CA THR A 202 -9.52 -3.59 -10.37
C THR A 202 -8.23 -2.80 -10.55
N ASP A 203 -8.18 -1.60 -10.01
CA ASP A 203 -7.01 -0.76 -9.94
C ASP A 203 -6.50 -0.73 -8.49
N LEU A 204 -5.22 -1.09 -8.29
CA LEU A 204 -4.65 -1.26 -6.97
C LEU A 204 -4.31 0.07 -6.28
N ILE A 205 -4.22 1.17 -7.02
CA ILE A 205 -4.05 2.52 -6.44
C ILE A 205 -5.38 3.12 -5.96
N SER A 206 -6.51 2.48 -6.28
CA SER A 206 -7.84 2.99 -5.91
C SER A 206 -8.18 2.63 -4.47
N VAL A 207 -8.62 3.64 -3.72
CA VAL A 207 -9.16 3.52 -2.35
C VAL A 207 -10.66 3.18 -2.35
N LEU A 208 -11.36 3.42 -3.46
CA LEU A 208 -12.77 3.08 -3.65
C LEU A 208 -12.94 1.86 -4.57
N PRO A 209 -13.92 0.98 -4.30
CA PRO A 209 -14.14 -0.21 -5.10
C PRO A 209 -14.67 0.13 -6.50
N THR A 210 -14.13 -0.54 -7.52
CA THR A 210 -14.53 -0.35 -8.93
C THR A 210 -15.67 -1.28 -9.34
N ARG A 211 -15.85 -2.40 -8.64
CA ARG A 211 -17.02 -3.27 -8.78
C ARG A 211 -17.59 -3.60 -7.41
N ILE A 212 -18.89 -3.42 -7.28
CA ILE A 212 -19.60 -3.54 -6.02
C ILE A 212 -20.83 -4.41 -6.29
N THR A 213 -21.05 -5.40 -5.43
CA THR A 213 -22.28 -6.19 -5.41
C THR A 213 -22.80 -6.20 -3.98
N VAL A 214 -24.02 -5.72 -3.77
CA VAL A 214 -24.70 -5.79 -2.47
C VAL A 214 -25.96 -6.61 -2.63
N LEU A 215 -26.11 -7.66 -1.83
CA LEU A 215 -27.19 -8.63 -1.85
C LEU A 215 -27.91 -8.63 -0.51
N ALA A 216 -29.23 -8.51 -0.54
CA ALA A 216 -30.09 -8.73 0.62
C ALA A 216 -30.87 -10.04 0.45
N TRP A 217 -30.90 -10.84 1.51
CA TRP A 217 -31.75 -12.02 1.56
C TRP A 217 -33.15 -11.61 2.01
N PRO A 218 -34.21 -11.92 1.24
CA PRO A 218 -35.58 -11.72 1.70
C PRO A 218 -35.81 -12.50 2.99
N MET A 219 -35.94 -11.79 4.11
CA MET A 219 -36.31 -12.42 5.37
C MET A 219 -37.75 -12.94 5.24
N PRO A 220 -38.03 -14.20 5.60
CA PRO A 220 -39.39 -14.70 5.61
C PRO A 220 -40.19 -13.83 6.59
N LYS A 221 -41.21 -13.13 6.08
CA LYS A 221 -42.14 -12.36 6.91
C LYS A 221 -42.73 -13.33 7.93
N LYS A 222 -42.47 -13.14 9.22
CA LYS A 222 -43.27 -13.80 10.26
C LYS A 222 -44.70 -13.31 10.07
N ASN A 223 -45.55 -14.16 9.53
CA ASN A 223 -46.95 -13.86 9.24
C ASN A 223 -47.60 -13.26 10.49
N SER A 224 -47.95 -11.99 10.41
CA SER A 224 -48.96 -11.38 11.27
C SER A 224 -50.24 -12.19 11.11
N THR A 225 -50.69 -12.75 12.22
CA THR A 225 -51.93 -13.52 12.39
C THR A 225 -53.14 -12.87 11.71
N VAL A 226 -53.67 -13.51 10.67
CA VAL A 226 -55.11 -13.48 10.34
C VAL A 226 -55.51 -14.86 9.81
N THR A 227 -56.56 -15.41 10.42
CA THR A 227 -57.12 -16.75 10.26
C THR A 227 -57.96 -16.90 8.97
N LEU A 228 -58.08 -18.16 8.53
CA LEU A 228 -59.13 -18.81 7.70
C LEU A 228 -58.91 -19.01 6.18
N ASN A 229 -58.67 -20.30 5.88
CA ASN A 229 -59.18 -21.14 4.78
C ASN A 229 -58.79 -20.84 3.33
N ARG A 230 -58.09 -21.77 2.66
CA ARG A 230 -58.64 -22.91 1.87
C ARG A 230 -57.48 -23.67 1.18
N MET A 231 -57.57 -25.00 1.10
CA MET A 231 -56.64 -25.89 0.39
C MET A 231 -56.52 -25.54 -1.10
N GLU A 232 -55.30 -25.56 -1.66
CA GLU A 232 -54.94 -26.30 -2.87
C GLU A 232 -53.42 -26.36 -3.09
N ASP A 233 -53.04 -27.39 -3.83
CA ASP A 233 -51.71 -27.96 -4.09
C ASP A 233 -50.64 -26.99 -4.63
N GLY A 234 -49.38 -27.33 -4.32
CA GLY A 234 -48.21 -26.80 -5.04
C GLY A 234 -47.00 -26.62 -4.15
N ILE A 235 -46.20 -27.68 -3.99
CA ILE A 235 -44.84 -27.60 -3.45
C ILE A 235 -43.99 -26.79 -4.45
N SER A 236 -43.96 -25.47 -4.28
CA SER A 236 -42.92 -24.62 -4.86
C SER A 236 -42.16 -24.02 -3.70
N GLY A 237 -41.10 -24.72 -3.29
CA GLY A 237 -40.10 -24.18 -2.39
C GLY A 237 -39.36 -23.05 -3.09
N ASN A 238 -39.95 -21.85 -3.11
CA ASN A 238 -39.24 -20.63 -3.46
C ASN A 238 -38.20 -20.40 -2.36
N HIS A 239 -36.99 -20.92 -2.56
CA HIS A 239 -35.85 -20.44 -1.82
C HIS A 239 -35.74 -18.93 -2.11
N PRO A 240 -35.70 -18.06 -1.09
CA PRO A 240 -35.64 -16.63 -1.29
C PRO A 240 -34.38 -16.31 -2.08
N THR A 241 -34.52 -15.81 -3.30
CA THR A 241 -33.37 -15.38 -4.10
C THR A 241 -32.83 -14.07 -3.54
N PRO A 242 -31.51 -13.92 -3.42
CA PRO A 242 -30.93 -12.67 -2.95
C PRO A 242 -31.24 -11.56 -3.96
N VAL A 243 -31.66 -10.40 -3.46
CA VAL A 243 -31.98 -9.23 -4.27
C VAL A 243 -30.82 -8.25 -4.21
N ARG A 244 -30.41 -7.71 -5.36
CA ARG A 244 -29.38 -6.67 -5.39
C ARG A 244 -29.90 -5.36 -4.81
N LEU A 245 -29.02 -4.61 -4.14
CA LEU A 245 -29.33 -3.29 -3.58
C LEU A 245 -28.55 -2.19 -4.34
N PRO A 246 -29.07 -1.64 -5.46
CA PRO A 246 -28.35 -0.64 -6.26
C PRO A 246 -28.02 0.65 -5.51
N TYR A 247 -28.86 1.06 -4.56
CA TYR A 247 -28.61 2.27 -3.76
C TYR A 247 -27.38 2.09 -2.85
N ALA A 248 -27.20 0.89 -2.28
CA ALA A 248 -26.04 0.54 -1.46
C ALA A 248 -24.79 0.42 -2.32
N GLU A 249 -24.93 -0.13 -3.54
CA GLU A 249 -23.85 -0.17 -4.52
C GLU A 249 -23.39 1.25 -4.90
N GLU A 250 -24.31 2.20 -5.13
CA GLU A 250 -23.97 3.59 -5.47
C GLU A 250 -23.31 4.34 -4.31
N ALA A 251 -23.78 4.10 -3.08
CA ALA A 251 -23.17 4.65 -1.87
C ALA A 251 -21.68 4.25 -1.77
N LEU A 252 -21.39 2.96 -1.97
CA LEU A 252 -20.03 2.42 -1.92
C LEU A 252 -19.13 2.83 -3.10
N ARG A 253 -19.66 3.45 -4.16
CA ARG A 253 -18.86 4.06 -5.23
C ARG A 253 -18.29 5.41 -4.86
N THR A 254 -18.93 6.09 -3.92
CA THR A 254 -18.64 7.49 -3.57
C THR A 254 -18.12 7.64 -2.16
N MET A 255 -18.26 6.61 -1.33
CA MET A 255 -17.84 6.58 0.06
C MET A 255 -16.97 5.36 0.33
N SER A 256 -15.89 5.59 1.08
CA SER A 256 -15.08 4.52 1.67
C SER A 256 -15.88 3.75 2.72
N LEU A 257 -15.35 2.61 3.10
CA LEU A 257 -15.72 1.98 4.36
C LEU A 257 -15.02 2.72 5.52
N PRO A 258 -15.64 2.86 6.71
CA PRO A 258 -16.92 2.32 7.12
C PRO A 258 -18.13 3.19 6.74
N GLU A 259 -17.96 4.38 6.17
CA GLU A 259 -19.07 5.32 5.90
C GLU A 259 -20.17 4.71 5.03
N GLY A 260 -19.78 3.97 3.98
CA GLY A 260 -20.69 3.27 3.08
C GLY A 260 -21.45 2.10 3.69
N GLU A 261 -21.02 1.57 4.86
CA GLU A 261 -21.69 0.44 5.51
C GLU A 261 -23.12 0.79 5.98
N ASN A 262 -23.37 2.06 6.31
CA ASN A 262 -24.70 2.54 6.72
C ASN A 262 -25.79 2.31 5.66
N TYR A 263 -25.41 2.03 4.41
CA TYR A 263 -26.33 1.80 3.29
C TYR A 263 -26.51 0.30 2.98
N VAL A 264 -25.80 -0.58 3.68
CA VAL A 264 -25.81 -2.04 3.46
C VAL A 264 -26.71 -2.77 4.49
N CYS A 265 -26.90 -2.19 5.67
CA CYS A 265 -27.64 -2.77 6.80
C CYS A 265 -29.15 -2.55 6.75
#